data_AF-A0A3E0NX76-F1
#
_entry.id   AF-A0A3E0NX76-F1
#
_cell.length_a   1.000
_cell.length_b   1.000
_cell.length_c   1.000
_cell.angle_alpha   90.00
_cell.angle_beta   90.00
_cell.angle_gamma   90.00
#
_symmetry.space_group_name_H-M   'P 1'
#
loop_
_entity.id
_entity.type
_entity.pdbx_description
1 polymer ?
#
loop_
_entity_poly.entity_id
_entity_poly.type
_entity_poly.pdbx_seq_one_letter_code
_entity_poly.pdbx_strand_id
1 'polypeptide(L)' 'MAGISERGKEIKRRRHRRKKLAQLNARLQKATVSEKAVIAAKIRNLTPGAEVLIDAWELRDSDR' A
#
# COMPACT_ATOMS: atom_id res chain seq x y z
N MET A 1 -20.29 -7.76 -24.01
CA MET A 1 -19.33 -7.41 -22.94
C MET A 1 -17.92 -7.55 -23.50
N ALA A 2 -17.20 -6.45 -23.73
CA ALA A 2 -15.85 -6.51 -24.27
C ALA A 2 -14.91 -7.19 -23.26
N GLY A 3 -14.28 -8.29 -23.69
CA GLY A 3 -13.35 -9.07 -22.89
C GLY A 3 -12.21 -8.20 -22.39
N ILE A 4 -12.16 -7.96 -21.07
CA ILE A 4 -11.04 -7.25 -20.48
C ILE A 4 -9.83 -8.19 -20.56
N SER A 5 -8.86 -7.85 -21.41
CA SER A 5 -7.60 -8.57 -21.50
C SER A 5 -6.90 -8.61 -20.13
N GLU A 6 -6.17 -9.69 -19.84
CA GLU A 6 -5.43 -9.83 -18.58
C GLU A 6 -4.46 -8.66 -18.34
N ARG A 7 -3.88 -8.12 -19.42
CA ARG A 7 -3.10 -6.88 -19.39
C ARG A 7 -3.92 -5.69 -18.88
N GLY A 8 -5.15 -5.52 -19.35
CA GLY A 8 -6.06 -4.48 -18.87
C GLY A 8 -6.42 -4.63 -17.40
N LYS A 9 -6.67 -5.86 -16.93
CA LYS A 9 -6.93 -6.14 -15.50
C LYS A 9 -5.71 -5.80 -14.64
N GLU A 10 -4.52 -6.18 -15.09
CA GLU A 10 -3.28 -5.88 -14.35
C GLU A 10 -2.99 -4.38 -14.27
N ILE A 11 -3.20 -3.63 -15.36
CA ILE A 11 -3.06 -2.17 -15.34
C ILE A 11 -4.03 -1.55 -14.33
N LYS A 12 -5.29 -2.02 -14.29
CA LYS A 12 -6.28 -1.55 -13.30
C LYS A 12 -5.85 -1.87 -11.86
N ARG A 13 -5.37 -3.09 -11.59
CA ARG A 13 -4.83 -3.47 -10.26
C ARG A 13 -3.64 -2.59 -9.86
N ARG A 14 -2.69 -2.33 -10.76
CA ARG A 14 -1.55 -1.43 -10.52
C ARG A 14 -1.99 0.01 -10.23
N ARG A 15 -2.97 0.54 -10.96
CA ARG A 15 -3.54 1.87 -10.70
C ARG A 15 -4.24 1.93 -9.35
N HIS A 16 -4.98 0.88 -9.00
CA HIS A 16 -5.65 0.77 -7.70
C HIS A 16 -4.64 0.78 -6.55
N ARG A 17 -3.60 -0.08 -6.62
CA ARG A 17 -2.52 -0.12 -5.62
C ARG A 17 -1.85 1.25 -5.47
N ARG A 18 -1.48 1.90 -6.58
CA ARG A 18 -0.90 3.27 -6.55
C ARG A 18 -1.79 4.28 -5.84
N LYS A 19 -3.09 4.32 -6.16
CA LYS A 19 -4.04 5.23 -5.51
C LYS A 19 -4.13 4.97 -4.00
N LYS A 20 -4.19 3.70 -3.59
CA LYS A 20 -4.29 3.32 -2.18
C LYS A 20 -3.01 3.64 -1.40
N LEU A 21 -1.83 3.39 -1.99
CA LEU A 21 -0.55 3.77 -1.39
C LEU A 21 -0.45 5.28 -1.21
N ALA A 22 -0.84 6.09 -2.21
CA ALA A 22 -0.86 7.55 -2.06
C ALA A 22 -1.75 8.02 -0.90
N GLN A 23 -2.93 7.39 -0.72
CA GLN A 23 -3.83 7.70 0.39
C GLN A 23 -3.22 7.31 1.76
N LEU A 24 -2.55 6.16 1.83
CA LEU A 24 -1.87 5.73 3.05
C LEU A 24 -0.68 6.65 3.39
N ASN A 25 0.11 7.07 2.40
CA ASN A 25 1.20 8.00 2.59
C ASN A 25 0.71 9.37 3.11
N ALA A 26 -0.40 9.88 2.57
CA ALA A 26 -0.99 11.12 3.07
C ALA A 26 -1.46 11.01 4.53
N ARG A 27 -1.95 9.83 4.94
CA ARG A 27 -2.32 9.56 6.35
C ARG A 27 -1.09 9.42 7.23
N LEU A 28 -0.02 8.80 6.72
CA LEU A 28 1.23 8.57 7.45
C LEU A 28 1.81 9.86 8.04
N GLN A 29 1.73 10.97 7.30
CA GLN A 29 2.24 12.28 7.72
C GLN A 29 1.59 12.83 9.00
N LYS A 30 0.38 12.36 9.34
CA LYS A 30 -0.37 12.78 10.53
C LYS A 30 -0.61 11.62 11.50
N ALA A 31 -0.10 10.43 11.20
CA ALA A 31 -0.41 9.22 11.91
C ALA A 31 0.36 9.14 13.22
N THR A 32 -0.35 8.73 14.27
CA THR A 32 0.23 8.31 15.56
C THR A 32 0.99 6.99 15.41
N VAL A 33 1.83 6.63 16.40
CA VAL A 33 2.63 5.39 16.37
C VAL A 33 1.75 4.14 16.18
N SER A 34 0.61 4.06 16.87
CA SER A 34 -0.33 2.94 16.72
C SER A 34 -0.97 2.89 15.32
N GLU A 35 -1.25 4.03 14.71
CA GLU A 35 -1.78 4.08 13.34
C GLU A 35 -0.74 3.71 12.30
N LYS A 36 0.55 4.00 12.55
CA LYS A 36 1.67 3.58 11.70
C LYS A 36 1.76 2.04 11.63
N ALA A 37 1.57 1.34 12.75
CA ALA A 37 1.47 -0.13 12.79
C ALA A 37 0.35 -0.65 11.87
N VAL A 38 -0.84 -0.04 11.97
CA VAL A 38 -2.00 -0.41 11.15
C VAL A 38 -1.77 -0.11 9.67
N ILE A 39 -1.05 0.96 9.35
CA ILE A 39 -0.67 1.30 7.98
C ILE A 39 0.31 0.25 7.42
N ALA A 40 1.32 -0.18 8.17
CA ALA A 40 2.25 -1.24 7.77
C ALA A 40 1.51 -2.53 7.41
N ALA A 41 0.59 -2.98 8.28
CA ALA A 41 -0.26 -4.15 8.02
C ALA A 41 -1.12 -4.00 6.74
N LYS A 42 -1.67 -2.80 6.49
CA LYS A 42 -2.43 -2.53 5.27
C LYS A 42 -1.56 -2.59 4.01
N ILE A 43 -0.31 -2.14 4.06
CA ILE A 43 0.61 -2.19 2.93
C ILE A 43 0.93 -3.65 2.57
N ARG A 44 1.17 -4.51 3.57
CA ARG A 44 1.39 -5.97 3.38
C ARG A 44 0.26 -6.66 2.65
N ASN A 45 -0.97 -6.36 3.04
CA ASN A 45 -2.16 -6.96 2.41
C ASN A 45 -2.44 -6.40 1.00
N LEU A 46 -1.99 -5.18 0.69
CA LEU A 46 -2.32 -4.50 -0.57
C LEU A 46 -1.37 -4.87 -1.72
N THR A 47 -0.08 -5.05 -1.44
CA THR A 47 0.94 -5.15 -2.48
C THR A 47 1.91 -6.30 -2.20
N PRO A 48 2.14 -7.22 -3.15
CA PRO A 48 3.23 -8.18 -3.04
C PRO A 48 4.57 -7.42 -3.06
N GLY A 49 5.47 -7.74 -2.12
CA GLY A 49 6.73 -6.99 -1.93
C GLY A 49 6.58 -5.74 -1.06
N ALA A 50 5.59 -5.72 -0.17
CA ALA A 50 5.33 -4.63 0.77
C ALA A 50 6.53 -4.25 1.65
N GLU A 51 7.43 -5.19 1.95
CA GLU A 51 8.59 -4.96 2.82
C GLU A 51 9.48 -3.81 2.32
N VAL A 52 9.68 -3.69 1.00
CA VAL A 52 10.45 -2.57 0.42
C VAL A 52 9.78 -1.22 0.68
N LEU A 53 8.44 -1.19 0.67
CA LEU A 53 7.68 0.04 0.97
C LEU A 53 7.64 0.34 2.46
N ILE A 54 7.59 -0.68 3.31
CA ILE A 54 7.64 -0.54 4.77
C ILE A 54 8.99 0.04 5.18
N ASP A 55 10.08 -0.46 4.58
CA ASP A 55 11.44 0.04 4.82
C ASP A 55 11.60 1.47 4.30
N ALA A 56 11.15 1.76 3.08
CA ALA A 56 11.22 3.10 2.50
C ALA A 56 10.37 4.14 3.27
N TRP A 57 9.36 3.70 4.02
CA TRP A 57 8.51 4.58 4.83
C TRP A 57 8.87 4.54 6.33
N GLU A 58 9.99 3.89 6.69
CA GLU A 58 10.51 3.77 8.06
C GLU A 58 9.46 3.23 9.05
N LEU A 59 8.60 2.32 8.57
CA LEU A 59 7.50 1.77 9.36
C LEU A 59 7.87 0.52 10.17
N ARG A 60 9.10 0.03 10.02
CA ARG A 60 9.57 -1.25 10.60
C ARG A 60 9.57 -1.27 12.13
N ASP A 61 9.87 -0.13 12.77
CA ASP A 61 9.92 -0.03 14.23
C ASP A 61 8.54 0.12 14.88
N SER A 62 7.56 0.61 14.12
CA SER A 62 6.17 0.77 14.60
C SER A 62 5.35 -0.51 14.48
N ASP A 63 5.93 -1.59 13.96
CA ASP A 63 5.25 -2.86 13.65
C ASP A 63 5.39 -3.92 14.77
N ARG A 64 5.94 -3.55 15.93
CA ARG A 64 6.17 -4.44 17.08
C ARG A 64 5.13 -4.29 18.18
#